data_AF-A0A267M889-F1
#
_entry.id   AF-A0A267M889-F1
#
_cell.length_a   1.000
_cell.length_b   1.000
_cell.length_c   1.000
_cell.angle_alpha   90.00
_cell.angle_beta   90.00
_cell.angle_gamma   90.00
#
_symmetry.space_group_name_H-M   'P 1'
#
loop_
_entity.id
_entity.type
_entity.pdbx_description
1 polymer ?
#
loop_
_entity_poly.entity_id
_entity_poly.type
_entity_poly.pdbx_seq_one_letter_code
_entity_poly.pdbx_strand_id
1 'polypeptide(L)'
;MEVTISREELKKEIIEIMKELDFVPKNGSKGKTITLAQFKKEFCPGKSIDWIKEEIFYKYKPDFVFDIHPGHGRTIRIYESAAADWMEKNSKKLPW
;
A
#
# COMPACT_ATOMS: atom_id res chain seq x y z
N MET A 1 -43.52 -15.99 12.40
CA MET A 1 -42.99 -14.64 12.13
C MET A 1 -42.00 -14.77 11.00
N GLU A 2 -42.38 -14.34 9.80
CA GLU A 2 -41.42 -14.19 8.70
C GLU A 2 -40.75 -12.84 8.89
N VAL A 3 -39.45 -12.85 9.18
CA VAL A 3 -38.67 -11.62 9.33
C VAL A 3 -38.23 -11.22 7.93
N THR A 4 -38.95 -10.28 7.33
CA THR A 4 -38.58 -9.65 6.06
C THR A 4 -37.46 -8.64 6.31
N ILE A 5 -36.23 -9.15 6.42
CA ILE A 5 -35.03 -8.30 6.52
C ILE A 5 -34.73 -7.76 5.13
N SER A 6 -34.57 -6.44 5.01
CA SER A 6 -34.14 -5.85 3.74
C SER A 6 -32.72 -6.32 3.41
N ARG A 7 -32.45 -6.57 2.12
CA ARG A 7 -31.13 -7.02 1.68
C ARG A 7 -30.00 -6.03 2.03
N GLU A 8 -30.35 -4.76 2.23
CA GLU A 8 -29.43 -3.68 2.57
C GLU A 8 -29.09 -3.68 4.06
N GLU A 9 -30.06 -3.90 4.94
CA GLU A 9 -29.83 -4.10 6.37
C GLU A 9 -28.96 -5.34 6.60
N LEU A 10 -29.27 -6.44 5.91
CA LEU A 10 -28.49 -7.67 6.00
C LEU A 10 -27.03 -7.45 5.59
N LYS A 11 -26.77 -6.64 4.55
CA LYS A 11 -25.40 -6.30 4.13
C LYS A 11 -24.66 -5.48 5.19
N LYS A 12 -25.33 -4.54 5.85
CA LYS A 12 -24.71 -3.71 6.90
C LYS A 12 -24.29 -4.57 8.09
N GLU A 13 -25.20 -5.41 8.57
CA GLU A 13 -24.94 -6.35 9.67
C GLU A 13 -23.79 -7.31 9.33
N ILE A 14 -23.76 -7.87 8.10
CA ILE A 14 -22.66 -8.72 7.66
C ILE A 14 -21.32 -7.96 7.68
N ILE A 15 -21.29 -6.70 7.23
CA ILE A 15 -20.05 -5.90 7.25
C ILE A 15 -19.58 -5.64 8.68
N GLU A 16 -20.50 -5.43 9.61
CA GLU A 16 -20.22 -5.17 11.02
C GLU A 16 -19.62 -6.42 11.70
N ILE A 17 -20.26 -7.58 11.51
CA ILE A 17 -19.75 -8.88 11.97
C ILE A 17 -18.38 -9.20 11.36
N MET A 18 -18.19 -8.91 10.06
CA MET A 18 -16.89 -9.12 9.41
C MET A 18 -15.78 -8.26 10.02
N LYS A 19 -16.08 -7.04 10.47
CA LYS A 19 -15.11 -6.19 11.18
C LYS A 19 -14.79 -6.73 12.57
N GLU A 20 -15.79 -7.21 13.31
CA GLU A 20 -15.59 -7.82 14.65
C GLU A 20 -14.71 -9.07 14.60
N LEU A 21 -14.87 -9.87 13.55
CA LEU A 21 -14.10 -11.10 13.31
C LEU A 21 -12.73 -10.84 12.65
N ASP A 22 -12.29 -9.59 12.53
CA ASP A 22 -11.04 -9.15 11.89
C ASP A 22 -10.90 -9.60 10.42
N PHE A 23 -12.02 -9.84 9.73
CA PHE A 23 -12.02 -10.14 8.30
C PHE A 23 -11.87 -8.84 7.49
N VAL A 24 -10.69 -8.64 6.91
CA VAL A 24 -10.44 -7.52 6.00
C VAL A 24 -10.95 -7.87 4.60
N PRO A 25 -11.79 -7.02 3.96
CA PRO A 25 -12.21 -7.20 2.59
C PRO A 25 -11.01 -7.35 1.65
N LYS A 26 -11.10 -8.22 0.65
CA LYS A 26 -10.02 -8.52 -0.32
C LYS A 26 -9.43 -7.28 -1.02
N ASN A 27 -10.14 -6.15 -1.02
CA ASN A 27 -9.71 -4.87 -1.59
C ASN A 27 -8.85 -4.03 -0.64
N GLY A 28 -8.81 -4.36 0.66
CA GLY A 28 -7.92 -3.77 1.66
C GLY A 28 -6.57 -4.50 1.70
N SER A 29 -6.00 -4.76 0.54
CA SER A 29 -4.82 -5.61 0.32
C SER A 29 -3.57 -5.07 1.04
N LYS A 30 -3.48 -5.25 2.35
CA LYS A 30 -2.24 -5.06 3.13
C LYS A 30 -1.06 -5.88 2.58
N GLY A 31 -1.32 -6.88 1.72
CA GLY A 31 -0.32 -7.70 1.05
C GLY A 31 -0.03 -7.37 -0.42
N LYS A 32 -0.59 -6.29 -1.01
CA LYS A 32 -0.28 -5.95 -2.41
C LYS A 32 1.14 -5.40 -2.51
N THR A 33 1.96 -6.10 -3.29
CA THR A 33 3.31 -5.66 -3.64
C THR A 33 3.31 -5.03 -5.01
N ILE A 34 3.95 -3.88 -5.15
CA ILE A 34 4.12 -3.16 -6.41
C ILE A 34 5.60 -3.12 -6.81
N THR A 35 5.82 -2.96 -8.11
CA THR A 35 7.15 -2.74 -8.70
C THR A 35 7.61 -1.30 -8.48
N LEU A 36 8.92 -1.05 -8.62
CA LEU A 36 9.46 0.31 -8.58
C LEU A 36 8.84 1.25 -9.61
N ALA A 37 8.53 0.72 -10.81
CA ALA A 37 7.89 1.51 -11.86
C ALA A 37 6.46 1.94 -11.48
N GLN A 38 5.70 1.05 -10.83
CA GLN A 38 4.38 1.37 -10.29
C GLN A 38 4.48 2.37 -9.13
N PHE A 39 5.40 2.15 -8.19
CA PHE A 39 5.64 3.09 -7.08
C PHE A 39 5.97 4.49 -7.59
N LYS A 40 6.87 4.60 -8.58
CA LYS A 40 7.17 5.88 -9.23
C LYS A 40 5.90 6.52 -9.82
N LYS A 41 5.12 5.76 -10.57
CA LYS A 41 3.93 6.29 -11.25
C LYS A 41 2.88 6.81 -10.26
N GLU A 42 2.71 6.12 -9.15
CA GLU A 42 1.67 6.40 -8.17
C GLU A 42 2.07 7.46 -7.14
N PHE A 43 3.29 7.37 -6.59
CA PHE A 43 3.70 8.19 -5.46
C PHE A 43 4.74 9.26 -5.79
N CYS A 44 5.49 9.11 -6.90
CA CYS A 44 6.58 10.03 -7.27
C CYS A 44 6.52 10.41 -8.76
N PRO A 45 5.38 10.94 -9.26
CA PRO A 45 5.24 11.28 -10.68
C PRO A 45 6.29 12.33 -11.08
N GLY A 46 6.88 12.15 -12.27
CA GLY A 46 7.92 13.04 -12.80
C GLY A 46 9.34 12.81 -12.27
N LYS A 47 9.53 12.00 -11.23
CA LYS A 47 10.86 11.71 -10.67
C LYS A 47 11.60 10.58 -11.38
N SER A 48 12.92 10.64 -11.37
CA SER A 48 13.77 9.54 -11.86
C SER A 48 13.81 8.40 -10.84
N ILE A 49 14.19 7.21 -11.31
CA ILE A 49 14.41 6.06 -10.41
C ILE A 49 15.55 6.35 -9.43
N ASP A 50 16.60 7.03 -9.91
CA ASP A 50 17.75 7.37 -9.07
C ASP A 50 17.37 8.34 -7.96
N TRP A 51 16.55 9.35 -8.27
CA TRP A 51 16.03 10.28 -7.26
C TRP A 51 15.23 9.53 -6.17
N ILE A 52 14.38 8.57 -6.55
CA ILE A 52 13.62 7.76 -5.58
C ILE A 52 14.59 6.97 -4.68
N LYS A 53 15.62 6.37 -5.27
CA LYS A 53 16.60 5.60 -4.51
C LYS A 53 17.39 6.49 -3.54
N GLU A 54 17.86 7.64 -4.00
CA GLU A 54 18.66 8.56 -3.19
C GLU A 54 17.84 9.22 -2.08
N GLU A 55 16.73 9.87 -2.43
CA GLU A 55 15.97 10.70 -1.50
C GLU A 55 15.03 9.91 -0.61
N ILE A 56 14.64 8.69 -1.00
CA ILE A 56 13.73 7.85 -0.22
C ILE A 56 14.46 6.63 0.32
N PHE A 57 14.92 5.72 -0.55
CA PHE A 57 15.36 4.39 -0.11
C PHE A 57 16.67 4.41 0.67
N TYR A 58 17.70 5.11 0.18
CA TYR A 58 19.01 5.15 0.84
C TYR A 58 19.03 6.06 2.06
N LYS A 59 18.34 7.21 1.97
CA LYS A 59 18.30 8.22 3.03
C LYS A 59 17.47 7.79 4.23
N TYR A 60 16.25 7.28 3.99
CA TYR A 60 15.33 6.94 5.07
C TYR A 60 15.28 5.45 5.39
N LYS A 61 15.78 4.58 4.51
CA LYS A 61 15.78 3.11 4.66
C LYS A 61 14.43 2.59 5.16
N PRO A 62 13.33 2.91 4.46
CA PRO A 62 12.01 2.54 4.92
C PRO A 62 11.81 1.02 4.91
N ASP A 63 10.95 0.55 5.79
CA ASP A 63 10.61 -0.87 5.98
C ASP A 63 9.67 -1.43 4.89
N PHE A 64 9.02 -0.56 4.11
CA PHE A 64 8.12 -0.97 3.04
C PHE A 64 8.84 -1.47 1.77
N VAL A 65 10.15 -1.28 1.64
CA VAL A 65 10.95 -1.67 0.46
C VAL A 65 11.90 -2.81 0.78
N PHE A 66 11.91 -3.82 -0.08
CA PHE A 66 12.74 -5.01 0.05
C PHE A 66 13.65 -5.16 -1.16
N ASP A 67 14.89 -5.59 -0.89
CA ASP A 67 15.93 -5.86 -1.88
C ASP A 67 16.22 -4.65 -2.78
N ILE A 68 16.59 -3.51 -2.17
CA ILE A 68 16.90 -2.24 -2.88
C ILE A 68 18.03 -2.35 -3.93
N HIS A 69 18.88 -3.37 -3.79
CA HIS A 69 19.95 -3.72 -4.72
C HIS A 69 19.76 -5.17 -5.20
N PRO A 70 18.72 -5.43 -6.00
CA PRO A 70 18.45 -6.78 -6.43
C PRO A 70 19.59 -7.28 -7.32
N GLY A 71 20.06 -8.49 -7.06
CA GLY A 71 20.99 -9.18 -7.95
C GLY A 71 20.35 -9.48 -9.32
N HIS A 72 21.11 -10.12 -10.22
CA HIS A 72 20.57 -10.52 -11.52
C HIS A 72 19.31 -11.38 -11.40
N GLY A 73 18.29 -11.02 -12.19
CA GLY A 73 16.99 -11.71 -12.22
C GLY A 73 16.03 -11.39 -11.06
N ARG A 74 16.43 -10.53 -10.10
CA ARG A 74 15.57 -10.11 -8.98
C ARG A 74 15.01 -8.71 -9.20
N THR A 75 13.89 -8.43 -8.57
CA THR A 75 13.21 -7.13 -8.63
C THR A 75 12.99 -6.58 -7.22
N ILE A 76 13.02 -5.25 -7.12
CA ILE A 76 12.65 -4.55 -5.89
C ILE A 76 11.17 -4.82 -5.62
N ARG A 77 10.86 -5.19 -4.39
CA ARG A 77 9.50 -5.42 -3.91
C ARG A 77 9.11 -4.29 -2.95
N ILE A 78 7.97 -3.64 -3.23
CA ILE A 78 7.44 -2.54 -2.41
C ILE A 78 6.06 -2.92 -1.92
N TYR A 79 5.82 -2.84 -0.61
CA TYR A 79 4.48 -3.03 -0.04
C TYR A 79 3.66 -1.75 -0.19
N GLU A 80 2.62 -1.78 -1.02
CA GLU A 80 1.88 -0.58 -1.44
C GLU A 80 1.27 0.18 -0.28
N SER A 81 0.58 -0.52 0.63
CA SER A 81 -0.07 0.10 1.80
C SER A 81 0.93 0.81 2.72
N ALA A 82 2.01 0.11 3.09
CA ALA A 82 3.06 0.69 3.93
C ALA A 82 3.79 1.85 3.23
N ALA A 83 3.97 1.76 1.91
CA ALA A 83 4.53 2.84 1.11
C ALA A 83 3.62 4.07 1.08
N ALA A 84 2.30 3.89 0.93
CA ALA A 84 1.33 4.98 0.97
C ALA A 84 1.33 5.70 2.32
N ASP A 85 1.26 4.95 3.43
CA ASP A 85 1.31 5.51 4.78
C ASP A 85 2.60 6.30 5.04
N TRP A 86 3.73 5.79 4.54
CA TRP A 86 5.01 6.48 4.68
C TRP A 86 5.07 7.76 3.83
N MET A 87 4.59 7.71 2.59
CA MET A 87 4.56 8.85 1.69
C MET A 87 3.65 9.96 2.21
N GLU A 88 2.48 9.63 2.76
CA GLU A 88 1.58 10.62 3.38
C GLU A 88 2.28 11.36 4.54
N LYS A 89 2.98 10.62 5.40
CA LYS A 89 3.67 11.17 6.59
C LYS A 89 4.93 11.97 6.25
N ASN A 90 5.62 11.63 5.16
CA ASN A 90 6.94 12.20 4.86
C ASN A 90 6.99 13.04 3.58
N SER A 91 5.89 13.11 2.81
CA SER A 91 5.81 13.88 1.57
C SER A 91 6.35 15.31 1.73
N LYS A 92 5.94 16.02 2.79
CA LYS A 92 6.39 17.41 3.02
C LYS A 92 7.91 17.57 3.28
N LYS A 93 8.62 16.49 3.59
CA LYS A 93 10.06 16.49 3.88
C LYS A 93 10.91 16.17 2.66
N LEU A 94 10.28 15.73 1.56
CA LEU A 94 10.99 15.35 0.34
C LEU A 94 11.28 16.58 -0.52
N PRO A 95 12.47 16.65 -1.16
CA PRO A 95 12.79 17.70 -2.12
C PRO A 95 12.12 17.42 -3.47
N TRP A 96 10.82 17.71 -3.54
CA TRP A 96 9.94 17.50 -4.71
C TRP A 96 10.40 18.19 -5.99
#